data_AF-A0A2G2H9P8-F1
#
_entry.id   AF-A0A2G2H9P8-F1
#
_cell.length_a   1.000
_cell.length_b   1.000
_cell.length_c   1.000
_cell.angle_alpha   90.00
_cell.angle_beta   90.00
_cell.angle_gamma   90.00
#
_symmetry.space_group_name_H-M   'P 1'
#
loop_
_entity.id
_entity.type
_entity.pdbx_description
1 polymer ?
#
loop_
_entity_poly.entity_id
_entity_poly.type
_entity_poly.pdbx_seq_one_letter_code
_entity_poly.pdbx_strand_id
1 'polypeptide(L)'
;MLKDKKVNKRLESTKKYIDALSAKYSKLNVIRIDLGYRKLHNNKISQNDASADFSRMLNNRRGKQTVFGEQVGYICKKEHTEDKGSHFHVIFFFNGNKVLKDAYKAKQIGEYWEHLTDKKGSYHNCHLNKYKDNGIGVIEHSNIEKRKNLDKAVSYLCKEDGQEIEKSNKKDRAFIRGTIPKEKNKLGRKRKDKQQ
;
A
#
# COMPACT_ATOMS: atom_id res chain seq x y z
N MET A 1 4.84 -10.57 -23.96
CA MET A 1 3.49 -11.13 -24.25
C MET A 1 2.77 -11.78 -23.05
N LEU A 2 3.31 -12.80 -22.34
CA LEU A 2 2.64 -13.39 -21.15
C LEU A 2 2.83 -12.58 -19.86
N LYS A 3 4.01 -11.98 -19.66
CA LYS A 3 4.33 -11.11 -18.51
C LYS A 3 3.46 -9.86 -18.50
N ASP A 4 3.32 -9.21 -19.65
CA ASP A 4 2.48 -8.01 -19.84
C ASP A 4 1.00 -8.29 -19.53
N LYS A 5 0.47 -9.45 -19.95
CA LYS A 5 -0.90 -9.88 -19.63
C LYS A 5 -1.13 -10.05 -18.12
N LYS A 6 -0.17 -10.61 -17.38
CA LYS A 6 -0.26 -10.76 -15.91
C LYS A 6 -0.21 -9.41 -15.21
N VAL A 7 0.72 -8.54 -15.61
CA VAL A 7 0.84 -7.16 -15.08
C VAL A 7 -0.44 -6.37 -15.33
N ASN A 8 -0.99 -6.44 -16.54
CA ASN A 8 -2.24 -5.76 -16.89
C ASN A 8 -3.42 -6.29 -16.06
N LYS A 9 -3.58 -7.61 -15.92
CA LYS A 9 -4.64 -8.18 -15.07
C LYS A 9 -4.50 -7.76 -13.60
N ARG A 10 -3.27 -7.72 -13.07
CA ARG A 10 -2.98 -7.26 -11.71
C ARG A 10 -3.35 -5.79 -11.54
N LEU A 11 -2.93 -4.94 -12.47
CA LEU A 11 -3.23 -3.51 -12.48
C LEU A 11 -4.74 -3.26 -12.52
N GLU A 12 -5.45 -3.89 -13.46
CA GLU A 12 -6.91 -3.76 -13.58
C GLU A 12 -7.64 -4.23 -12.31
N SER A 13 -7.21 -5.36 -11.72
CA SER A 13 -7.79 -5.82 -10.45
C SER A 13 -7.51 -4.87 -9.27
N THR A 14 -6.40 -4.12 -9.34
CA THR A 14 -5.99 -3.18 -8.30
C THR A 14 -6.71 -1.84 -8.46
N LYS A 15 -6.92 -1.36 -9.70
CA LYS A 15 -7.78 -0.22 -9.99
C LYS A 15 -9.20 -0.46 -9.48
N LYS A 16 -9.80 -1.61 -9.81
CA LYS A 16 -11.13 -2.02 -9.30
C LYS A 16 -11.20 -2.03 -7.78
N TYR A 17 -10.11 -2.43 -7.11
CA TYR A 17 -10.01 -2.39 -5.67
C TYR A 17 -10.04 -0.94 -5.12
N ILE A 18 -9.26 -0.04 -5.73
CA ILE A 18 -9.23 1.39 -5.37
C ILE A 18 -10.57 2.07 -5.69
N ASP A 19 -11.21 1.70 -6.80
CA ASP A 19 -12.56 2.17 -7.17
C ASP A 19 -13.58 1.78 -6.11
N ALA A 20 -13.57 0.52 -5.66
CA ALA A 20 -14.48 0.06 -4.60
C ALA A 20 -14.24 0.81 -3.27
N LEU A 21 -12.99 1.11 -2.93
CA LEU A 21 -12.67 1.96 -1.77
C LEU A 21 -13.21 3.39 -1.96
N SER A 22 -12.97 4.00 -3.12
CA SER A 22 -13.43 5.37 -3.45
C SER A 22 -14.96 5.46 -3.56
N ALA A 23 -15.63 4.38 -3.95
CA ALA A 23 -17.07 4.29 -3.95
C ALA A 23 -17.61 4.26 -2.51
N LYS A 24 -16.92 3.60 -1.59
CA LYS A 24 -17.34 3.47 -0.18
C LYS A 24 -17.01 4.69 0.68
N TYR A 25 -15.90 5.37 0.42
CA TYR A 25 -15.43 6.52 1.19
C TYR A 25 -15.31 7.76 0.30
N SER A 26 -15.95 8.87 0.68
CA SER A 26 -15.94 10.12 -0.10
C SER A 26 -14.54 10.72 -0.26
N LYS A 27 -13.65 10.46 0.71
CA LYS A 27 -12.24 10.83 0.70
C LYS A 27 -11.40 9.64 1.13
N LEU A 28 -10.32 9.38 0.42
CA LEU A 28 -9.27 8.45 0.83
C LEU A 28 -8.03 9.25 1.19
N ASN A 29 -7.40 8.95 2.32
CA ASN A 29 -6.04 9.40 2.56
C ASN A 29 -5.08 8.27 2.20
N VAL A 30 -4.30 8.48 1.14
CA VAL A 30 -3.41 7.50 0.54
C VAL A 30 -2.02 7.71 1.09
N ILE A 31 -1.54 6.74 1.88
CA ILE A 31 -0.25 6.84 2.55
C ILE A 31 0.73 5.86 1.94
N ARG A 32 1.75 6.39 1.26
CA ARG A 32 2.87 5.58 0.78
C ARG A 32 4.02 5.59 1.79
N ILE A 33 4.51 4.41 2.10
CA ILE A 33 5.69 4.19 2.93
C ILE A 33 6.48 3.02 2.37
N ASP A 34 7.80 3.17 2.32
CA ASP A 34 8.69 2.08 1.93
C ASP A 34 9.34 1.55 3.22
N LEU A 35 9.17 0.26 3.50
CA LEU A 35 9.70 -0.41 4.69
C LEU A 35 10.87 -1.30 4.30
N GLY A 36 11.89 -1.40 5.15
CA GLY A 36 13.01 -2.30 4.91
C GLY A 36 13.76 -2.57 6.20
N TYR A 37 15.04 -2.92 6.05
CA TYR A 37 15.95 -3.15 7.16
C TYR A 37 17.14 -2.20 7.06
N ARG A 38 17.76 -1.91 8.20
CA ARG A 38 18.99 -1.12 8.25
C ARG A 38 20.12 -1.91 7.59
N LYS A 39 21.10 -1.21 6.99
CA LYS A 39 22.24 -1.83 6.29
C LYS A 39 23.03 -2.86 7.13
N LEU A 40 23.07 -2.69 8.46
CA LEU A 40 23.73 -3.63 9.37
C LEU A 40 23.00 -4.97 9.53
N HIS A 41 21.73 -5.03 9.12
CA HIS A 41 20.84 -6.18 9.33
C HIS A 41 20.24 -6.72 8.02
N ASN A 42 20.21 -5.95 6.93
CA ASN A 42 19.52 -6.33 5.69
C ASN A 42 19.99 -7.68 5.11
N ASN A 43 21.29 -8.00 5.19
CA ASN A 43 21.86 -9.27 4.71
C ASN A 43 21.71 -10.42 5.73
N LYS A 44 21.22 -10.12 6.94
CA LYS A 44 21.01 -11.09 8.03
C LYS A 44 19.55 -11.53 8.15
N ILE A 45 18.63 -10.83 7.46
CA ILE A 45 17.21 -11.14 7.49
C ILE A 45 16.85 -11.91 6.22
N SER A 46 16.35 -13.14 6.38
CA SER A 46 15.88 -13.93 5.25
C SER A 46 14.60 -13.33 4.65
N GLN A 47 14.30 -13.67 3.39
CA GLN A 47 13.06 -13.22 2.74
C GLN A 47 11.80 -13.75 3.48
N ASN A 48 11.92 -14.93 4.08
CA ASN A 48 10.87 -15.55 4.88
C ASN A 48 10.63 -14.80 6.19
N ASP A 49 11.70 -14.46 6.92
CA ASP A 49 11.60 -13.66 8.16
C ASP A 49 11.01 -12.29 7.87
N ALA A 50 11.46 -11.65 6.78
CA ALA A 50 10.91 -10.37 6.37
C ALA A 50 9.42 -10.47 6.03
N SER A 51 9.00 -11.52 5.33
CA SER A 51 7.60 -11.78 5.04
C SER A 51 6.78 -12.07 6.29
N ALA A 52 7.35 -12.76 7.28
CA ALA A 52 6.73 -13.04 8.57
C ALA A 52 6.53 -11.76 9.39
N ASP A 53 7.54 -10.89 9.46
CA ASP A 53 7.46 -9.58 10.10
C ASP A 53 6.39 -8.71 9.45
N PHE A 54 6.37 -8.64 8.11
CA PHE A 54 5.33 -7.89 7.40
C PHE A 54 3.93 -8.45 7.70
N SER A 55 3.78 -9.77 7.72
CA SER A 55 2.52 -10.44 8.05
C SER A 55 2.09 -10.15 9.49
N ARG A 56 3.03 -10.15 10.45
CA ARG A 56 2.80 -9.77 11.84
C ARG A 56 2.30 -8.32 11.95
N MET A 57 2.89 -7.39 11.19
CA MET A 57 2.39 -6.01 11.10
C MET A 57 0.94 -5.97 10.60
N LEU A 58 0.63 -6.67 9.50
CA LEU A 58 -0.72 -6.68 8.93
C LEU A 58 -1.77 -7.27 9.88
N ASN A 59 -1.41 -8.30 10.65
CA ASN A 59 -2.28 -8.95 11.62
C ASN A 59 -2.56 -8.04 12.82
N ASN A 60 -1.56 -7.28 13.28
CA ASN A 60 -1.67 -6.40 14.44
C ASN A 60 -2.54 -5.16 14.18
N ARG A 61 -2.88 -4.85 12.92
CA ARG A 61 -3.64 -3.63 12.56
C ARG A 61 -4.96 -3.49 13.31
N ARG A 62 -5.68 -4.59 13.56
CA ARG A 62 -6.96 -4.56 14.30
C ARG A 62 -6.78 -4.15 15.77
N GLY A 63 -5.66 -4.51 16.39
CA GLY A 63 -5.38 -4.19 17.79
C GLY A 63 -4.62 -2.87 17.99
N LYS A 64 -3.99 -2.32 16.95
CA LYS A 64 -3.16 -1.10 17.03
C LYS A 64 -3.88 0.12 16.44
N GLN A 65 -4.97 0.53 17.10
CA GLN A 65 -5.85 1.62 16.63
C GLN A 65 -5.13 2.98 16.53
N THR A 66 -4.15 3.25 17.39
CA THR A 66 -3.35 4.49 17.32
C THR A 66 -2.57 4.61 16.00
N VAL A 67 -2.11 3.49 15.46
CA VAL A 67 -1.34 3.42 14.21
C VAL A 67 -2.26 3.21 13.01
N PHE A 68 -3.10 2.17 13.04
CA PHE A 68 -3.89 1.69 11.91
C PHE A 68 -5.40 1.93 12.04
N GLY A 69 -5.85 2.69 13.04
CA GLY A 69 -7.25 3.10 13.14
C GLY A 69 -7.69 3.82 11.86
N GLU A 70 -8.90 3.52 11.41
CA GLU A 70 -9.47 4.00 10.14
C GLU A 70 -8.73 3.57 8.86
N GLN A 71 -7.83 2.59 8.95
CA GLN A 71 -7.25 1.94 7.77
C GLN A 71 -8.32 1.10 7.07
N VAL A 72 -8.58 1.40 5.80
CA VAL A 72 -9.66 0.80 5.00
C VAL A 72 -9.14 -0.11 3.89
N GLY A 73 -7.85 0.01 3.55
CA GLY A 73 -7.24 -0.80 2.50
C GLY A 73 -5.73 -0.71 2.47
N TYR A 74 -5.09 -1.60 1.71
CA TYR A 74 -3.66 -1.55 1.47
C TYR A 74 -3.28 -2.27 0.18
N ILE A 75 -2.14 -1.89 -0.37
CA ILE A 75 -1.41 -2.56 -1.44
C ILE A 75 0.05 -2.66 -0.97
N CYS A 76 0.71 -3.78 -1.24
CA CYS A 76 2.12 -3.94 -0.98
C CYS A 76 2.79 -4.73 -2.09
N LYS A 77 3.96 -4.24 -2.51
CA LYS A 77 4.93 -4.98 -3.32
C LYS A 77 6.11 -5.32 -2.43
N LYS A 78 6.42 -6.61 -2.30
CA LYS A 78 7.64 -7.13 -1.71
C LYS A 78 8.73 -7.09 -2.77
N GLU A 79 9.94 -6.73 -2.38
CA GLU A 79 11.12 -6.70 -3.23
C GLU A 79 12.32 -7.23 -2.44
N HIS A 80 13.31 -7.74 -3.16
CA HIS A 80 14.58 -8.16 -2.59
C HIS A 80 15.68 -7.84 -3.59
N THR A 81 16.72 -7.15 -3.13
CA THR A 81 17.94 -6.90 -3.90
C THR A 81 19.15 -7.21 -3.03
N GLU A 82 20.26 -7.60 -3.65
CA GLU A 82 21.50 -7.93 -2.92
C GLU A 82 22.01 -6.76 -2.07
N ASP A 83 21.86 -5.52 -2.56
CA ASP A 83 22.30 -4.31 -1.84
C ASP A 83 21.37 -3.90 -0.69
N LYS A 84 20.04 -3.97 -0.89
CA LYS A 84 19.06 -3.45 0.08
C LYS A 84 18.44 -4.53 0.96
N GLY A 85 18.62 -5.80 0.62
CA GLY A 85 17.89 -6.92 1.20
C GLY A 85 16.38 -6.80 0.94
N SER A 86 15.59 -7.50 1.75
CA SER A 86 14.13 -7.48 1.63
C SER A 86 13.52 -6.14 2.05
N HIS A 87 12.64 -5.62 1.21
CA HIS A 87 11.91 -4.38 1.46
C HIS A 87 10.49 -4.42 0.86
N PHE A 88 9.66 -3.49 1.31
CA PHE A 88 8.23 -3.46 1.04
C PHE A 88 7.81 -2.05 0.61
N HIS A 89 7.35 -1.91 -0.62
CA HIS A 89 6.65 -0.71 -1.05
C HIS A 89 5.18 -0.83 -0.67
N VAL A 90 4.72 -0.01 0.27
CA VAL A 90 3.36 -0.13 0.83
C VAL A 90 2.57 1.14 0.57
N ILE A 91 1.35 0.96 0.07
CA ILE A 91 0.33 2.00 0.02
C ILE A 91 -0.78 1.59 0.97
N PHE A 92 -0.99 2.34 2.04
CA PHE A 92 -2.14 2.24 2.91
C PHE A 92 -3.23 3.22 2.47
N PHE A 93 -4.48 2.81 2.60
CA PHE A 93 -5.66 3.64 2.40
C PHE A 93 -6.35 3.84 3.73
N PHE A 94 -6.56 5.08 4.12
CA PHE A 94 -7.32 5.47 5.30
C PHE A 94 -8.59 6.22 4.91
N ASN A 95 -9.59 6.23 5.80
CA ASN A 95 -10.75 7.11 5.66
C ASN A 95 -10.29 8.58 5.75
N GLY A 96 -10.26 9.27 4.60
CA GLY A 96 -9.73 10.62 4.48
C GLY A 96 -10.58 11.69 5.18
N ASN A 97 -11.80 11.36 5.61
CA ASN A 97 -12.58 12.27 6.45
C ASN A 97 -12.11 12.28 7.92
N LYS A 98 -11.39 11.25 8.35
CA LYS A 98 -10.93 11.09 9.74
C LYS A 98 -9.41 11.19 9.90
N VAL A 99 -8.66 10.85 8.84
CA VAL A 99 -7.19 10.89 8.85
C VAL A 99 -6.73 11.84 7.75
N LEU A 100 -6.18 13.00 8.12
CA LEU A 100 -5.74 14.05 7.19
C LEU A 100 -4.21 14.25 7.19
N LYS A 101 -3.53 14.02 8.33
CA LYS A 101 -2.08 14.22 8.49
C LYS A 101 -1.30 13.01 7.97
N ASP A 102 -1.19 12.92 6.66
CA ASP A 102 -0.56 11.82 5.91
C ASP A 102 0.92 11.58 6.25
N ALA A 103 1.75 12.62 6.27
CA ALA A 103 3.17 12.52 6.62
C ALA A 103 3.37 12.05 8.08
N TYR A 104 2.56 12.56 9.01
CA TYR A 104 2.58 12.13 10.40
C TYR A 104 2.12 10.67 10.54
N LYS A 105 1.06 10.29 9.84
CA LYS A 105 0.57 8.91 9.88
C LYS A 105 1.57 7.92 9.26
N ALA A 106 2.27 8.30 8.18
CA ALA A 106 3.38 7.52 7.64
C ALA A 106 4.50 7.34 8.67
N LYS A 107 4.88 8.41 9.39
CA LYS A 107 5.84 8.32 10.50
C LYS A 107 5.40 7.31 11.56
N GLN A 108 4.15 7.36 12.02
CA GLN A 108 3.62 6.41 13.02
C GLN A 108 3.71 4.94 12.55
N ILE A 109 3.43 4.68 11.27
CA ILE A 109 3.53 3.33 10.69
C ILE A 109 5.00 2.89 10.62
N GLY A 110 5.90 3.79 10.23
CA GLY A 110 7.34 3.54 10.18
C GLY A 110 7.95 3.24 11.55
N GLU A 111 7.63 4.05 12.56
CA GLU A 111 8.07 3.83 13.94
C GLU A 111 7.52 2.51 14.50
N TYR A 112 6.29 2.15 14.13
CA TYR A 112 5.72 0.86 14.48
C TYR A 112 6.49 -0.31 13.82
N TRP A 113 6.89 -0.17 12.55
CA TRP A 113 7.72 -1.16 11.87
C TRP A 113 9.08 -1.34 12.55
N GLU A 114 9.74 -0.25 12.91
CA GLU A 114 11.01 -0.31 13.66
C GLU A 114 10.82 -0.99 15.02
N HIS A 115 9.74 -0.69 15.75
CA HIS A 115 9.46 -1.34 17.02
C HIS A 115 9.17 -2.85 16.85
N LEU A 116 8.37 -3.21 15.85
CA LEU A 116 8.01 -4.61 15.56
C LEU A 116 9.22 -5.49 15.23
N THR A 117 10.27 -4.88 14.67
CA THR A 117 11.48 -5.55 14.18
C THR A 117 12.66 -5.39 15.13
N ASP A 118 12.41 -5.07 16.40
CA ASP A 118 13.44 -4.84 17.43
C ASP A 118 14.53 -3.85 16.96
N LYS A 119 14.08 -2.74 16.35
CA LYS A 119 14.91 -1.67 15.77
C LYS A 119 15.80 -2.06 14.59
N LYS A 120 15.70 -3.31 14.09
CA LYS A 120 16.41 -3.75 12.87
C LYS A 120 15.82 -3.13 11.61
N GLY A 121 14.51 -2.85 11.64
CA GLY A 121 13.78 -2.21 10.56
C GLY A 121 14.18 -0.76 10.31
N SER A 122 13.91 -0.30 9.10
CA SER A 122 14.00 1.08 8.65
C SER A 122 12.79 1.42 7.79
N TYR A 123 12.52 2.71 7.60
CA TYR A 123 11.44 3.15 6.72
C TYR A 123 11.80 4.45 6.01
N HIS A 124 11.19 4.65 4.83
CA HIS A 124 11.24 5.89 4.08
C HIS A 124 9.83 6.48 3.96
N ASN A 125 9.66 7.68 4.50
CA ASN A 125 8.39 8.41 4.43
C ASN A 125 8.30 9.16 3.09
N CYS A 126 7.55 8.58 2.15
CA CYS A 126 7.39 9.15 0.82
C CYS A 126 6.73 10.55 0.83
N HIS A 127 5.96 10.91 1.86
CA HIS A 127 5.30 12.22 1.93
C HIS A 127 6.26 13.39 2.21
N LEU A 128 7.51 13.11 2.58
CA LEU A 128 8.54 14.13 2.72
C LEU A 128 9.20 14.49 1.38
N ASN A 129 8.90 13.72 0.33
CA ASN A 129 9.44 13.95 -1.01
C ASN A 129 8.52 14.85 -1.85
N LYS A 130 9.11 15.54 -2.82
CA LYS A 130 8.37 16.26 -3.86
C LYS A 130 8.18 15.34 -5.08
N TYR A 131 6.93 15.18 -5.52
CA TYR A 131 6.59 14.42 -6.73
C TYR A 131 5.96 15.35 -7.76
N LYS A 132 6.37 15.23 -9.02
CA LYS A 132 5.73 15.93 -10.15
C LYS A 132 4.27 15.47 -10.30
N ASP A 133 4.07 14.15 -10.38
CA ASP A 133 2.76 13.50 -10.45
C ASP A 133 2.40 12.97 -9.06
N ASN A 134 1.91 13.84 -8.17
CA ASN A 134 1.59 13.44 -6.80
C ASN A 134 0.26 12.66 -6.74
N GLY A 135 0.33 11.37 -6.43
CA GLY A 135 -0.81 10.46 -6.22
C GLY A 135 -1.06 10.08 -4.76
N ILE A 136 -0.38 10.71 -3.79
CA ILE A 136 -0.49 10.38 -2.36
C ILE A 136 -1.13 11.53 -1.55
N GLY A 137 -1.53 11.24 -0.33
CA GLY A 137 -2.28 12.13 0.56
C GLY A 137 -3.79 12.04 0.34
N VAL A 138 -4.53 13.07 0.75
CA VAL A 138 -5.99 13.09 0.63
C VAL A 138 -6.41 13.19 -0.84
N ILE A 139 -7.26 12.27 -1.29
CA ILE A 139 -7.88 12.23 -2.61
C ILE A 139 -9.40 12.23 -2.41
N GLU A 140 -10.05 13.25 -2.95
CA GLU A 140 -11.50 13.34 -3.03
C GLU A 140 -12.01 12.69 -4.32
N HIS A 141 -13.25 12.20 -4.32
CA HIS A 141 -13.86 11.57 -5.49
C HIS A 141 -13.85 12.45 -6.75
N SER A 142 -13.99 13.78 -6.60
CA SER A 142 -13.96 14.74 -7.70
C SER A 142 -12.55 14.99 -8.24
N ASN A 143 -11.50 14.61 -7.51
CA ASN A 143 -10.12 14.86 -7.91
C ASN A 143 -9.60 13.75 -8.85
N ILE A 144 -10.08 13.81 -10.09
CA ILE A 144 -9.77 12.86 -11.16
C ILE A 144 -8.26 12.83 -11.46
N GLU A 145 -7.60 13.99 -11.45
CA GLU A 145 -6.16 14.10 -11.75
C GLU A 145 -5.31 13.40 -10.70
N LYS A 146 -5.55 13.67 -9.41
CA LYS A 146 -4.81 13.02 -8.31
C LYS A 146 -5.07 11.52 -8.28
N ARG A 147 -6.28 11.09 -8.64
CA ARG A 147 -6.58 9.67 -8.84
C ARG A 147 -5.80 9.04 -10.00
N LYS A 148 -5.69 9.73 -11.14
CA LYS A 148 -4.84 9.27 -12.26
C LYS A 148 -3.38 9.15 -11.85
N ASN A 149 -2.86 10.09 -11.04
CA ASN A 149 -1.50 10.02 -10.51
C ASN A 149 -1.30 8.84 -9.56
N LEU A 150 -2.30 8.52 -8.73
CA LEU A 150 -2.29 7.29 -7.93
C LEU A 150 -2.25 6.04 -8.83
N ASP A 151 -3.08 5.98 -9.86
CA ASP A 151 -3.11 4.82 -10.77
C ASP A 151 -1.77 4.65 -11.50
N LYS A 152 -1.11 5.75 -11.89
CA LYS A 152 0.27 5.72 -12.42
C LYS A 152 1.24 5.14 -11.38
N ALA A 153 1.22 5.64 -10.14
CA ALA A 153 2.10 5.14 -9.08
C ALA A 153 1.90 3.64 -8.80
N VAL A 154 0.64 3.18 -8.78
CA VAL A 154 0.29 1.76 -8.62
C VAL A 154 0.73 0.93 -9.83
N SER A 155 0.65 1.48 -11.04
CA SER A 155 1.15 0.81 -12.25
C SER A 155 2.64 0.50 -12.14
N TYR A 156 3.44 1.45 -11.65
CA TYR A 156 4.87 1.20 -11.37
C TYR A 156 5.08 0.09 -10.34
N LEU A 157 4.27 0.00 -9.29
CA LEU A 157 4.33 -1.10 -8.31
C LEU A 157 3.89 -2.45 -8.89
N CYS A 158 3.02 -2.46 -9.89
CA CYS A 158 2.55 -3.68 -10.52
C CYS A 158 3.58 -4.31 -11.47
N LYS A 159 4.57 -3.54 -11.94
CA LYS A 159 5.64 -4.03 -12.81
C LYS A 159 6.46 -5.10 -12.09
N GLU A 160 6.76 -6.16 -12.81
CA GLU A 160 7.66 -7.23 -12.35
C GLU A 160 9.07 -6.87 -12.82
N ASP A 161 9.93 -6.43 -11.90
CA ASP A 161 11.28 -5.98 -12.23
C ASP A 161 12.30 -7.13 -12.24
N GLY A 162 11.87 -8.33 -12.63
CA GLY A 162 12.73 -9.52 -12.72
C GLY A 162 13.22 -10.10 -11.39
N GLN A 163 12.84 -9.52 -10.25
CA GLN A 163 13.24 -10.00 -8.93
C GLN A 163 12.52 -11.30 -8.55
N GLU A 164 13.28 -12.34 -8.20
CA GLU A 164 12.75 -13.57 -7.62
C GLU A 164 12.55 -13.39 -6.13
N ILE A 165 11.31 -13.56 -5.68
CA ILE A 165 10.99 -13.64 -4.26
C ILE A 165 10.90 -15.10 -3.91
N GLU A 166 11.63 -15.48 -2.86
CA GLU A 166 11.51 -16.80 -2.27
C GLU A 166 10.08 -17.01 -1.79
N LYS A 167 9.42 -18.00 -2.37
CA LYS A 167 8.05 -18.36 -2.00
C LYS A 167 8.12 -19.42 -0.93
N SER A 168 7.82 -19.02 0.30
CA SER A 168 7.57 -19.97 1.40
C SER A 168 6.47 -20.99 1.09
N ASN A 169 5.49 -20.63 0.25
CA ASN A 169 4.43 -21.52 -0.23
C ASN A 169 3.79 -21.02 -1.54
N LYS A 170 2.93 -21.85 -2.16
CA LYS A 170 2.21 -21.52 -3.41
C LYS A 170 1.32 -20.26 -3.34
N LYS A 171 0.93 -19.83 -2.14
CA LYS A 171 0.09 -18.65 -1.89
C LYS A 171 0.93 -17.38 -1.67
N ASP A 172 2.24 -17.49 -1.49
CA ASP A 172 3.10 -16.32 -1.33
C ASP A 172 3.21 -15.56 -2.65
N ARG A 173 3.04 -14.24 -2.56
CA ARG A 173 2.98 -13.34 -3.70
C ARG A 173 3.87 -12.13 -3.42
N ALA A 174 4.62 -11.74 -4.44
CA ALA A 174 5.34 -10.47 -4.45
C ALA A 174 4.41 -9.27 -4.34
N PHE A 175 3.25 -9.34 -4.98
CA PHE A 175 2.26 -8.28 -4.93
C PHE A 175 1.02 -8.75 -4.18
N ILE A 176 0.67 -8.03 -3.12
CA ILE A 176 -0.47 -8.32 -2.24
C ILE A 176 -1.32 -7.06 -2.08
N ARG A 177 -2.62 -7.25 -1.92
CA ARG A 177 -3.56 -6.17 -1.63
C ARG A 177 -4.68 -6.66 -0.73
N GLY A 178 -5.41 -5.72 -0.13
CA GLY A 178 -6.61 -6.02 0.61
C GLY A 178 -7.73 -6.62 -0.25
N THR A 179 -8.76 -7.13 0.44
CA THR A 179 -9.98 -7.65 -0.19
C THR A 179 -10.88 -6.50 -0.63
N ILE A 180 -11.53 -6.66 -1.80
CA ILE A 180 -12.53 -5.70 -2.27
C ILE A 180 -13.63 -5.60 -1.20
N PRO A 181 -13.96 -4.39 -0.71
CA PRO A 181 -15.05 -4.21 0.23
C PRO A 181 -16.35 -4.73 -0.36
N LYS A 182 -17.15 -5.44 0.45
CA LYS A 182 -18.52 -5.80 0.05
C LYS A 182 -19.33 -4.52 -0.18
N GLU A 183 -20.14 -4.51 -1.23
CA GLU A 183 -21.11 -3.45 -1.47
C GLU A 183 -22.05 -3.34 -0.25
N LYS A 184 -22.32 -2.11 0.19
CA LYS A 184 -23.44 -1.88 1.12
C LYS A 184 -24.73 -1.90 0.30
N ASN A 185 -25.80 -2.45 0.88
CA ASN A 185 -27.16 -2.25 0.36
C ASN A 185 -27.38 -0.75 0.09
N LYS A 186 -27.97 -0.42 -1.06
CA LYS A 186 -28.18 0.96 -1.55
C LYS A 186 -29.18 1.73 -0.66
N LEU A 187 -28.80 2.05 0.57
CA LEU A 187 -29.51 2.96 1.45
C LEU A 187 -28.80 4.32 1.37
N GLY A 188 -29.26 5.16 0.45
CA GLY A 188 -28.71 6.51 0.25
C GLY A 188 -29.01 7.08 -1.13
N ARG A 189 -28.96 8.40 -1.24
CA ARG A 189 -29.21 9.16 -2.48
C ARG A 189 -28.32 8.67 -3.62
N LYS A 190 -28.92 8.32 -4.76
CA LYS A 190 -28.19 7.94 -5.98
C LYS A 190 -27.24 9.07 -6.39
N ARG A 191 -25.98 8.71 -6.64
CA ARG A 191 -24.96 9.64 -7.12
C ARG A 191 -25.24 9.99 -8.58
N LYS A 192 -25.13 11.27 -8.94
CA LYS A 192 -25.20 11.70 -10.33
C LYS A 192 -23.81 11.57 -10.93
N ASP A 193 -23.62 10.60 -11.81
CA ASP A 193 -22.43 10.55 -12.66
C ASP A 193 -22.56 11.71 -13.67
N LYS A 194 -21.63 12.66 -13.63
CA LYS A 194 -21.48 13.61 -14.74
C LYS A 194 -20.76 12.86 -15.86
N GLN A 195 -21.54 12.35 -16.81
CA GLN A 195 -21.03 11.97 -18.12
C GLN A 195 -20.54 13.25 -18.82
N GLN A 196 -19.28 13.24 -19.25
CA GLN A 196 -18.78 14.04 -20.37
C GLN A 196 -18.58 13.08 -21.54
#